data_AF-A0AAE3DW50-F1
#
_entry.id   AF-A0AAE3DW50-F1
#
_cell.length_a   1.000
_cell.length_b   1.000
_cell.length_c   1.000
_cell.angle_alpha   90.00
_cell.angle_beta   90.00
_cell.angle_gamma   90.00
#
_symmetry.space_group_name_H-M   'P 1'
#
loop_
_entity.id
_entity.type
_entity.pdbx_description
1 polymer ?
#
loop_
_entity_poly.entity_id
_entity_poly.type
_entity_poly.pdbx_seq_one_letter_code
_entity_poly.pdbx_strand_id
1 'polypeptide(L)'
;MITHRHTTKWIALVMAVAVCLCLAAVACPEQIKALAGETGVSMEYETALFNTDEVMQVNILMDSDDWDEMLENAMEEEYYSCNMEVNGKTFYNIGIRPKGNTSLSSIANDPTTDRYSFKLEFDHSVKWF
;
A
#
# COMPACT_ATOMS: atom_id res chain seq x y z
N MET A 1 -59.11 4.26 22.89
CA MET A 1 -57.65 4.29 23.11
C MET A 1 -57.38 4.32 24.60
N ILE A 2 -56.97 3.19 25.18
CA ILE A 2 -56.68 3.08 26.62
C ILE A 2 -55.29 3.67 26.84
N THR A 3 -55.23 4.96 27.18
CA THR A 3 -53.99 5.62 27.55
C THR A 3 -53.70 5.34 29.02
N HIS A 4 -52.82 4.37 29.28
CA HIS A 4 -52.39 4.07 30.65
C HIS A 4 -51.42 5.15 31.13
N ARG A 5 -51.78 5.91 32.16
CA ARG A 5 -51.06 7.13 32.65
C ARG A 5 -49.58 6.92 32.97
N HIS A 6 -49.15 5.67 33.17
CA HIS A 6 -47.77 5.31 33.45
C HIS A 6 -46.97 4.86 32.22
N THR A 7 -47.60 4.44 31.12
CA THR A 7 -46.86 3.95 29.93
C THR A 7 -46.07 5.07 29.27
N THR A 8 -46.63 6.28 29.17
CA THR A 8 -45.92 7.45 28.65
C THR A 8 -44.67 7.81 29.46
N LYS A 9 -44.70 7.62 30.78
CA LYS A 9 -43.53 7.87 31.65
C LYS A 9 -42.42 6.84 31.43
N TRP A 10 -42.79 5.56 31.30
CA TRP A 10 -41.83 4.50 30.99
C TRP A 10 -41.22 4.65 29.60
N ILE A 11 -42.02 5.03 28.59
CA ILE A 11 -41.53 5.33 27.24
C ILE A 11 -40.53 6.50 27.26
N ALA A 12 -40.86 7.58 27.98
CA ALA A 12 -39.96 8.72 28.11
C ALA A 12 -38.65 8.36 28.83
N LEU A 13 -38.71 7.52 29.87
CA LEU A 13 -37.53 7.00 30.57
C LEU A 13 -36.64 6.18 29.63
N VAL A 14 -37.22 5.25 28.88
CA VAL A 14 -36.48 4.41 27.93
C VAL A 14 -35.84 5.25 26.83
N MET A 15 -36.56 6.24 26.29
CA MET A 15 -36.03 7.21 25.33
C MET A 15 -34.85 8.00 25.90
N ALA A 16 -34.96 8.50 27.14
CA ALA A 16 -33.88 9.24 27.79
C ALA A 16 -32.63 8.37 28.00
N VAL A 17 -32.81 7.12 28.44
CA VAL A 17 -31.71 6.15 28.59
C VAL A 17 -31.03 5.86 27.25
N ALA A 18 -31.81 5.64 26.19
CA ALA A 18 -31.28 5.41 24.85
C ALA A 18 -30.44 6.60 24.35
N VAL A 19 -30.93 7.84 24.54
CA VAL A 19 -30.20 9.06 24.16
C VAL A 19 -28.91 9.21 24.97
N CYS A 20 -28.94 8.97 26.28
CA CYS A 20 -27.74 9.00 27.12
C CYS A 20 -26.71 7.95 26.69
N LEU A 21 -27.17 6.75 26.30
CA LEU A 21 -26.30 5.69 25.83
C LEU A 21 -25.65 6.04 24.48
N CYS A 22 -26.40 6.66 23.56
CA CYS A 22 -25.86 7.19 22.31
C CYS A 22 -24.83 8.30 22.54
N LEU A 23 -25.09 9.22 23.48
CA LEU A 23 -24.14 10.28 23.82
C LEU A 23 -22.87 9.74 24.48
N ALA A 24 -23.00 8.75 25.36
CA ALA A 24 -21.87 8.07 25.98
C ALA A 24 -21.01 7.31 24.95
N ALA A 25 -21.66 6.68 23.96
CA ALA A 25 -20.97 6.02 22.87
C ALA A 25 -20.12 6.99 22.03
N VAL A 26 -20.64 8.19 21.76
CA VAL A 26 -19.89 9.23 21.03
C VAL A 26 -18.73 9.80 21.86
N ALA A 27 -18.87 9.90 23.19
CA ALA A 27 -17.85 10.45 24.07
C ALA A 27 -16.66 9.51 24.33
N CYS A 28 -16.82 8.20 24.14
CA CYS A 28 -15.79 7.18 24.40
C CYS A 28 -15.47 6.31 23.16
N PRO A 29 -14.95 6.90 22.07
CA PRO A 29 -14.64 6.14 20.85
C PRO A 29 -13.57 5.06 21.06
N GLU A 30 -12.62 5.30 21.97
CA GLU A 30 -11.56 4.35 22.36
C GLU A 30 -12.11 3.03 22.94
N GLN A 31 -13.13 3.12 23.79
CA GLN A 31 -13.73 1.95 24.46
C GLN A 31 -14.60 1.14 23.48
N ILE A 32 -15.22 1.81 22.51
CA ILE A 32 -15.97 1.15 21.44
C ILE A 32 -15.02 0.40 20.50
N LYS A 33 -13.89 1.00 20.10
CA LYS A 33 -12.87 0.30 19.30
C LYS A 33 -12.33 -0.93 20.03
N ALA A 34 -12.03 -0.80 21.32
CA ALA A 34 -11.55 -1.93 22.12
C ALA A 34 -12.60 -3.06 22.26
N LEU A 35 -13.90 -2.73 22.32
CA LEU A 35 -14.99 -3.71 22.45
C LEU A 35 -15.42 -4.31 21.09
N ALA A 36 -15.36 -3.53 20.02
CA ALA A 36 -15.75 -3.96 18.67
C ALA A 36 -14.71 -4.91 18.03
N GLY A 37 -13.51 -4.98 18.60
CA GLY A 37 -12.38 -5.67 17.99
C GLY A 37 -11.88 -4.92 16.75
N GLU A 38 -10.60 -5.08 16.42
CA GLU A 38 -10.11 -4.63 15.12
C GLU A 38 -10.90 -5.37 14.03
N THR A 39 -11.66 -4.63 13.22
CA THR A 39 -12.48 -5.19 12.14
C THR A 39 -11.67 -5.71 10.95
N GLY A 40 -10.35 -5.77 11.07
CA GLY A 40 -9.45 -6.29 10.05
C GLY A 40 -8.53 -7.35 10.67
N VAL A 41 -8.36 -8.46 9.97
CA VAL A 41 -7.23 -9.35 10.24
C VAL A 41 -5.99 -8.61 9.76
N SER A 42 -5.20 -8.07 10.70
CA SER A 42 -3.91 -7.48 10.35
C SER A 42 -3.01 -8.59 9.80
N MET A 43 -2.62 -8.47 8.53
CA MET A 43 -1.76 -9.47 7.90
C MET A 43 -0.29 -9.15 8.21
N GLU A 44 0.56 -10.16 8.39
CA GLU A 44 1.99 -9.96 8.66
C GLU A 44 2.69 -9.12 7.58
N TYR A 45 2.23 -9.18 6.32
CA TYR A 45 2.81 -8.38 5.25
C TYR A 45 2.59 -6.87 5.45
N GLU A 46 1.56 -6.44 6.20
CA GLU A 46 1.25 -5.02 6.39
C GLU A 46 2.35 -4.33 7.19
N THR A 47 2.80 -4.95 8.27
CA THR A 47 3.90 -4.43 9.08
C THR A 47 5.27 -4.72 8.45
N ALA A 48 5.42 -5.83 7.72
CA ALA A 48 6.69 -6.18 7.10
C ALA A 48 7.03 -5.35 5.83
N LEU A 49 6.02 -5.01 5.01
CA LEU A 49 6.21 -4.26 3.76
C LEU A 49 5.72 -2.82 3.84
N PHE A 50 4.65 -2.54 4.57
CA PHE A 50 4.01 -1.22 4.59
C PHE A 50 4.18 -0.52 5.94
N ASN A 51 5.28 -0.78 6.63
CA ASN A 51 5.66 -0.01 7.81
C ASN A 51 5.79 1.48 7.43
N THR A 52 5.03 2.35 8.10
CA THR A 52 5.05 3.79 7.86
C THR A 52 6.08 4.54 8.70
N ASP A 53 6.70 3.87 9.68
CA ASP A 53 7.68 4.47 10.59
C ASP A 53 9.07 4.57 9.96
N GLU A 54 9.34 3.75 8.93
CA GLU A 54 10.62 3.68 8.23
C GLU A 54 10.43 3.78 6.71
N VAL A 55 11.40 4.39 6.02
CA VAL A 55 11.41 4.45 4.56
C VAL A 55 11.85 3.11 4.02
N MET A 56 11.02 2.50 3.16
CA MET A 56 11.40 1.27 2.46
C MET A 56 12.64 1.49 1.58
N GLN A 57 13.64 0.63 1.75
CA GLN A 57 14.83 0.63 0.91
C GLN A 57 14.73 -0.47 -0.16
N VAL A 58 14.92 -0.08 -1.41
CA VAL A 58 14.94 -0.97 -2.57
C VAL A 58 16.24 -0.74 -3.32
N ASN A 59 17.11 -1.75 -3.34
CA ASN A 59 18.37 -1.72 -4.08
C ASN A 59 18.24 -2.65 -5.30
N ILE A 60 18.49 -2.12 -6.50
CA ILE A 60 18.57 -2.90 -7.73
C ILE A 60 20.03 -3.33 -7.92
N LEU A 61 20.24 -4.63 -8.14
CA LEU A 61 21.55 -5.24 -8.26
C LEU A 61 21.67 -5.84 -9.66
N MET A 62 22.43 -5.18 -10.53
CA MET A 62 22.68 -5.60 -11.90
C MET A 62 24.04 -5.11 -12.39
N ASP A 63 24.50 -5.65 -13.51
CA ASP A 63 25.72 -5.19 -14.15
C ASP A 63 25.58 -3.74 -14.63
N SER A 64 26.67 -2.96 -14.60
CA SER A 64 26.65 -1.57 -15.04
C SER A 64 26.40 -1.47 -16.54
N ASP A 65 26.96 -2.39 -17.33
CA ASP A 65 26.85 -2.36 -18.78
C ASP A 65 25.39 -2.64 -19.19
N ASP A 66 24.74 -3.63 -18.55
CA ASP A 66 23.31 -3.92 -18.74
C ASP A 66 22.43 -2.73 -18.32
N TRP A 67 22.82 -1.99 -17.27
CA TRP A 67 22.06 -0.83 -16.79
C TRP A 67 22.13 0.32 -17.79
N ASP A 68 23.33 0.62 -18.26
CA ASP A 68 23.56 1.69 -19.23
C ASP A 68 22.89 1.35 -20.57
N GLU A 69 23.02 0.11 -21.05
CA GLU A 69 22.33 -0.37 -22.27
C GLU A 69 20.81 -0.25 -22.16
N MET A 70 20.23 -0.64 -21.01
CA MET A 70 18.80 -0.52 -20.75
C MET A 70 18.33 0.95 -20.80
N LEU A 71 19.14 1.89 -20.30
CA LEU A 71 18.79 3.31 -20.31
C LEU A 71 18.97 3.95 -21.69
N GLU A 72 20.00 3.55 -22.45
CA GLU A 72 20.20 3.98 -23.84
C GLU A 72 19.05 3.53 -24.74
N ASN A 73 18.54 2.31 -24.52
CA ASN A 73 17.42 1.74 -25.26
C ASN A 73 16.08 1.85 -24.51
N ALA A 74 15.96 2.81 -23.58
CA ALA A 74 14.83 2.87 -22.66
C ALA A 74 13.45 2.88 -23.34
N MET A 75 13.36 3.50 -24.52
CA MET A 75 12.12 3.64 -25.30
C MET A 75 11.60 2.30 -25.87
N GLU A 76 12.45 1.28 -25.96
CA GLU A 76 12.07 -0.05 -26.44
C GLU A 76 11.34 -0.85 -25.36
N GLU A 77 11.46 -0.43 -24.10
CA GLU A 77 10.90 -1.09 -22.91
C GLU A 77 11.20 -2.61 -22.88
N GLU A 78 12.43 -2.99 -23.24
CA GLU A 78 12.92 -4.37 -23.16
C GLU A 78 13.26 -4.78 -21.73
N TYR A 79 13.11 -6.07 -21.43
CA TYR A 79 13.39 -6.61 -20.11
C TYR A 79 14.84 -7.06 -19.98
N TYR A 80 15.48 -6.62 -18.90
CA TYR A 80 16.79 -7.03 -18.45
C TYR A 80 16.67 -7.85 -17.16
N SER A 81 17.69 -8.67 -16.87
CA SER A 81 17.73 -9.45 -15.63
C SER A 81 18.42 -8.67 -14.52
N CYS A 82 17.84 -8.66 -13.33
CA CYS A 82 18.48 -8.13 -12.14
C CYS A 82 18.14 -8.97 -10.90
N ASN A 83 18.89 -8.72 -9.84
CA ASN A 83 18.46 -9.07 -8.48
C ASN A 83 18.00 -7.81 -7.77
N MET A 84 17.25 -7.97 -6.68
CA MET A 84 16.76 -6.85 -5.89
C MET A 84 16.92 -7.15 -4.42
N GLU A 85 17.31 -6.15 -3.64
CA GLU A 85 17.25 -6.21 -2.18
C GLU A 85 16.20 -5.24 -1.67
N VAL A 86 15.21 -5.75 -0.95
CA VAL A 86 14.17 -4.94 -0.29
C VAL A 86 14.33 -5.11 1.21
N ASN A 87 14.62 -4.02 1.93
CA ASN A 87 14.85 -4.01 3.38
C ASN A 87 15.81 -5.13 3.86
N GLY A 88 16.90 -5.35 3.12
CA GLY A 88 17.92 -6.37 3.43
C GLY A 88 17.56 -7.81 2.98
N LYS A 89 16.40 -8.03 2.35
CA LYS A 89 16.04 -9.33 1.76
C LYS A 89 16.26 -9.33 0.27
N THR A 90 17.12 -10.25 -0.20
CA THR A 90 17.41 -10.41 -1.62
C THR A 90 16.40 -11.30 -2.33
N PHE A 91 15.97 -10.85 -3.50
CA PHE A 91 15.12 -11.54 -4.47
C PHE A 91 15.93 -11.68 -5.76
N TYR A 92 15.87 -12.87 -6.35
CA TYR A 92 16.72 -13.23 -7.47
C TYR A 92 15.91 -13.42 -8.75
N ASN A 93 16.55 -13.22 -9.90
CA ASN A 93 15.99 -13.45 -11.23
C ASN A 93 14.71 -12.62 -11.47
N ILE A 94 14.83 -11.31 -11.30
CA ILE A 94 13.75 -10.36 -11.55
C ILE A 94 13.94 -9.77 -12.95
N GLY A 95 12.85 -9.64 -13.70
CA GLY A 95 12.82 -8.84 -14.91
C GLY A 95 12.62 -7.36 -14.55
N ILE A 96 13.51 -6.50 -15.01
CA ILE A 96 13.39 -5.03 -14.92
C ILE A 96 13.28 -4.43 -16.32
N ARG A 97 12.45 -3.40 -16.46
CA ARG A 97 12.45 -2.56 -17.65
C ARG A 97 12.04 -1.11 -17.37
N PRO A 98 12.48 -0.13 -18.18
CA PRO A 98 11.89 1.21 -18.17
C PRO A 98 10.41 1.13 -18.55
N LYS A 99 9.62 2.04 -17.99
CA LYS A 99 8.17 2.05 -18.15
C LYS A 99 7.66 3.46 -18.36
N GLY A 100 6.86 3.64 -19.40
CA GLY A 100 6.03 4.82 -19.54
C GLY A 100 5.68 5.09 -20.99
N ASN A 101 4.64 5.89 -21.20
CA ASN A 101 4.33 6.39 -22.53
C ASN A 101 5.02 7.75 -22.72
N THR A 102 4.24 8.84 -22.76
CA THR A 102 4.78 10.21 -22.87
C THR A 102 5.78 10.57 -21.77
N SER A 103 5.58 10.08 -20.55
CA SER A 103 6.51 10.33 -19.44
C SER A 103 7.90 9.76 -19.70
N LEU A 104 7.99 8.56 -20.29
CA LEU A 104 9.26 7.93 -20.60
C LEU A 104 10.00 8.71 -21.69
N SER A 105 9.29 9.07 -22.76
CA SER A 105 9.87 9.90 -23.82
C SER A 105 10.35 11.27 -23.31
N SER A 106 9.65 11.88 -22.35
CA SER A 106 10.08 13.15 -21.78
C SER A 106 11.39 13.03 -21.01
N ILE A 107 11.54 11.97 -20.22
CA ILE A 107 12.76 11.73 -19.43
C ILE A 107 13.92 11.33 -20.34
N ALA A 108 13.72 10.40 -21.28
CA ALA A 108 14.77 9.94 -22.19
C ALA A 108 15.35 11.05 -23.09
N ASN A 109 14.59 12.13 -23.33
CA ASN A 109 15.05 13.29 -24.11
C ASN A 109 15.55 14.45 -23.26
N ASP A 110 15.51 14.35 -21.92
CA ASP A 110 15.97 15.39 -21.01
C ASP A 110 17.32 15.02 -20.39
N PRO A 111 18.43 15.66 -20.80
CA PRO A 111 19.75 15.33 -20.30
C PRO A 111 20.00 15.75 -18.84
N THR A 112 19.02 16.41 -18.19
CA THR A 112 19.16 16.92 -16.82
C THR A 112 18.55 16.00 -15.76
N THR A 113 17.91 14.91 -16.16
CA THR A 113 17.23 13.97 -15.26
C THR A 113 17.48 12.53 -15.67
N ASP A 114 17.75 11.69 -14.68
CA ASP A 114 17.90 10.23 -14.78
C ASP A 114 16.76 9.51 -14.05
N ARG A 115 15.67 10.22 -13.75
CA ARG A 115 14.54 9.70 -12.98
C ARG A 115 13.58 8.88 -13.85
N TYR A 116 14.00 7.66 -14.19
CA TYR A 116 13.16 6.70 -14.89
C TYR A 116 12.14 6.05 -13.95
N SER A 117 10.99 5.69 -14.52
CA SER A 117 10.05 4.77 -13.89
C SER A 117 10.32 3.37 -14.38
N PHE A 118 10.32 2.39 -13.48
CA PHE A 118 10.60 0.99 -13.82
C PHE A 118 9.40 0.09 -13.56
N LYS A 119 9.32 -1.00 -14.32
CA LYS A 119 8.47 -2.14 -14.04
C LYS A 119 9.35 -3.31 -13.61
N LEU A 120 8.91 -4.02 -12.58
CA LEU A 120 9.59 -5.18 -12.00
C LEU A 120 8.65 -6.38 -12.05
N GLU A 121 9.15 -7.49 -12.55
CA GLU A 121 8.41 -8.75 -12.69
C GLU A 121 9.19 -9.90 -12.05
N PHE A 122 8.56 -10.56 -11.09
CA PHE A 122 9.14 -11.66 -10.30
C PHE A 122 8.81 -13.04 -10.89
N ASP A 123 8.05 -13.08 -11.98
CA ASP A 123 7.64 -14.26 -12.73
C ASP A 123 8.38 -14.39 -14.07
N HIS A 124 9.27 -13.44 -14.39
CA HIS A 124 10.05 -13.50 -15.60
C HIS A 124 11.21 -14.49 -15.44
N SER A 125 10.93 -15.76 -15.75
CA SER A 125 11.96 -16.78 -15.89
C SER A 125 12.72 -16.51 -17.18
N VAL A 126 13.81 -15.75 -17.13
CA VAL A 126 14.71 -15.65 -18.28
C VAL A 126 15.25 -17.06 -18.55
N LYS A 127 14.92 -17.65 -19.70
CA LYS A 127 15.55 -18.89 -20.16
C LYS A 127 17.01 -18.57 -20.44
N TRP A 128 17.90 -19.05 -19.59
CA TRP A 128 19.32 -19.14 -19.88
C TRP A 128 19.52 -19.94 -21.17
N PHE A 129 20.10 -19.33 -22.20
CA PHE A 129 20.73 -20.03 -23.32
C PHE A 129 22.25 -19.96 -23.17
#